data_AF-Q8EWM3-F1
#
_entry.id   AF-Q8EWM3-F1
#
_cell.length_a   1.000
_cell.length_b   1.000
_cell.length_c   1.000
_cell.angle_alpha   90.00
_cell.angle_beta   90.00
_cell.angle_gamma   90.00
#
_symmetry.space_group_name_H-M   'P 1'
#
loop_
_entity.id
_entity.type
_entity.pdbx_description
1 polymer ?
#
loop_
_entity_poly.entity_id
_entity_poly.type
_entity_poly.pdbx_seq_one_letter_code
_entity_poly.pdbx_strand_id
1 'polypeptide(L)'
;MGIKRNPEFKQMSFETAIRNPERYKEILKSVKIFEGVVLNQENLLIIVTHLYKCGIVKAKNHDFNSLSDKEAKNIVIEVNKTRNSDGGFPKGYPSRFWTYMRTLSELGFVYAVFNEKFELSPIANALINNEIDEQTAFANQATIYNRRSPYRNVSNDYNYFKFITKILIERWAEGKGITYEQFILSLFNKDGSSENYLNELNSFKAKDLESTYKYLKENYQITTKYGTVCTDYPDVVLRILRITGFITIKFVGKVIIQINEENIEKIKKLFEYDHKFNEEEKSNKRLYYEKYKIYASSQLLRTRQIEIGVSNRDYSIKLKKLISTYSLTKEIVTDLLDDIGNDKKIPIFKYIPEPIKLEFYISLILQISFGDKFNIIPNYKADSFGLPISQAPGNKADIEVVNDDIYWNIEVTLIKNKFQQLNNETSNIIRHLEEKNQETYLTFVAPIIHQDTQTFFENQLINFLIKKRKVYIAPYTIKEFVYLVSCKNILENTKEYTNDYLNRARDALLKQ
;
A
#
# COMPACT_ATOMS: atom_id res chain seq x y z
N MET A 1 35.53 -18.91 7.91
CA MET A 1 34.78 -17.64 7.89
C MET A 1 35.23 -16.83 6.68
N GLY A 2 34.32 -16.44 5.79
CA GLY A 2 34.68 -15.56 4.67
C GLY A 2 35.08 -14.17 5.18
N ILE A 3 36.13 -13.57 4.60
CA ILE A 3 36.57 -12.22 4.93
C ILE A 3 35.41 -11.25 4.66
N LYS A 4 34.92 -10.55 5.69
CA LYS A 4 33.89 -9.53 5.55
C LYS A 4 34.47 -8.40 4.71
N ARG A 5 33.91 -8.17 3.51
CA ARG A 5 34.36 -7.07 2.63
C ARG A 5 34.23 -5.74 3.35
N ASN A 6 35.16 -4.82 3.08
CA ASN A 6 35.06 -3.45 3.58
C ASN A 6 33.77 -2.80 3.07
N PRO A 7 33.10 -1.97 3.90
CA PRO A 7 31.93 -1.22 3.47
C PRO A 7 32.33 -0.18 2.42
N GLU A 8 31.45 0.03 1.44
CA GLU A 8 31.61 1.00 0.36
C GLU A 8 30.32 1.83 0.25
N PHE A 9 30.41 3.01 -0.36
CA PHE A 9 29.21 3.79 -0.71
C PHE A 9 28.44 3.08 -1.83
N LYS A 10 27.14 2.88 -1.64
CA LYS A 10 26.27 2.16 -2.58
C LYS A 10 24.98 2.92 -2.83
N GLN A 11 24.33 2.59 -3.95
CA GLN A 11 22.99 3.08 -4.28
C GLN A 11 21.93 2.65 -3.23
N MET A 12 21.00 3.56 -2.91
CA MET A 12 19.82 3.27 -2.09
C MET A 12 18.99 2.18 -2.71
N SER A 13 18.70 1.15 -1.93
CA SER A 13 17.96 -0.02 -2.36
C SER A 13 17.31 -0.71 -1.18
N PHE A 14 16.15 -1.29 -1.46
CA PHE A 14 15.48 -2.26 -0.60
C PHE A 14 15.30 -3.57 -1.37
N GLU A 15 14.78 -4.62 -0.72
CA GLU A 15 14.50 -5.88 -1.41
C GLU A 15 13.48 -5.69 -2.55
N THR A 16 13.77 -6.27 -3.72
CA THR A 16 12.94 -6.13 -4.93
C THR A 16 11.94 -7.26 -5.13
N ALA A 17 12.02 -8.33 -4.34
CA ALA A 17 11.00 -9.38 -4.29
C ALA A 17 9.62 -8.85 -3.83
N ILE A 18 9.60 -7.84 -2.95
CA ILE A 18 8.38 -7.17 -2.48
C ILE A 18 8.46 -5.70 -2.85
N ARG A 19 8.06 -5.40 -4.10
CA ARG A 19 8.06 -4.03 -4.63
C ARG A 19 6.98 -3.15 -4.02
N ASN A 20 5.85 -3.76 -3.71
CA ASN A 20 4.65 -3.14 -3.16
C ASN A 20 4.65 -3.23 -1.63
N PRO A 21 4.91 -2.13 -0.89
CA PRO A 21 5.07 -2.16 0.55
C PRO A 21 3.78 -2.45 1.31
N GLU A 22 2.61 -2.21 0.73
CA GLU A 22 1.31 -2.56 1.34
C GLU A 22 1.18 -4.07 1.60
N ARG A 23 1.89 -4.90 0.81
CA ARG A 23 1.92 -6.36 0.99
C ARG A 23 2.59 -6.79 2.31
N TYR A 24 3.39 -5.91 2.92
CA TYR A 24 4.10 -6.26 4.15
C TYR A 24 3.16 -6.51 5.34
N LYS A 25 1.97 -5.90 5.38
CA LYS A 25 1.00 -6.16 6.45
C LYS A 25 0.54 -7.63 6.47
N GLU A 26 0.16 -8.17 5.32
CA GLU A 26 -0.24 -9.58 5.20
C GLU A 26 0.93 -10.54 5.43
N ILE A 27 2.15 -10.15 5.03
CA ILE A 27 3.37 -10.90 5.36
C ILE A 27 3.56 -10.97 6.89
N LEU A 28 3.48 -9.82 7.57
CA LEU A 28 3.62 -9.71 9.03
C LEU A 28 2.55 -10.51 9.77
N LYS A 29 1.28 -10.43 9.34
CA LYS A 29 0.19 -11.26 9.86
C LYS A 29 0.48 -12.75 9.72
N SER A 30 0.95 -13.18 8.55
CA SER A 30 1.25 -14.60 8.26
C SER A 30 2.38 -15.15 9.14
N VAL A 31 3.38 -14.34 9.47
CA VAL A 31 4.52 -14.79 10.31
C VAL A 31 4.30 -14.60 11.81
N LYS A 32 3.24 -13.90 12.23
CA LYS A 32 2.95 -13.61 13.64
C LYS A 32 2.89 -14.86 14.51
N ILE A 33 2.35 -15.96 13.97
CA ILE A 33 2.22 -17.24 14.68
C ILE A 33 3.57 -17.89 15.05
N PHE A 34 4.68 -17.40 14.46
CA PHE A 34 6.03 -17.90 14.70
C PHE A 34 6.87 -16.96 15.57
N GLU A 35 6.27 -15.96 16.20
CA GLU A 35 6.97 -15.12 17.18
C GLU A 35 7.53 -15.97 18.33
N GLY A 36 8.78 -15.69 18.73
CA GLY A 36 9.52 -16.43 19.74
C GLY A 36 10.17 -17.73 19.24
N VAL A 37 9.85 -18.19 18.03
CA VAL A 37 10.44 -19.39 17.42
C VAL A 37 11.89 -19.11 17.00
N VAL A 38 12.80 -20.04 17.30
CA VAL A 38 14.19 -19.95 16.87
C VAL A 38 14.30 -20.21 15.38
N LEU A 39 14.91 -19.29 14.62
CA LEU A 39 15.07 -19.33 13.17
C LEU A 39 16.20 -20.28 12.72
N ASN A 40 16.10 -21.56 13.08
CA ASN A 40 16.97 -22.63 12.60
C ASN A 40 16.39 -23.26 11.31
N GLN A 41 17.12 -24.22 10.70
CA GLN A 41 16.69 -24.84 9.44
C GLN A 41 15.33 -25.54 9.53
N GLU A 42 15.09 -26.32 10.59
CA GLU A 42 13.84 -27.06 10.77
C GLU A 42 12.63 -26.13 10.87
N ASN A 43 12.72 -25.12 11.73
CA ASN A 43 11.63 -24.15 11.92
C ASN A 43 11.43 -23.28 10.67
N LEU A 44 12.51 -22.88 9.99
CA LEU A 44 12.40 -22.11 8.76
C LEU A 44 11.73 -22.89 7.63
N LEU A 45 11.88 -24.21 7.57
CA LEU A 45 11.14 -25.02 6.60
C LEU A 45 9.62 -24.92 6.87
N ILE A 46 9.20 -25.01 8.13
CA ILE A 46 7.79 -24.85 8.54
C ILE A 46 7.28 -23.46 8.17
N ILE A 47 8.02 -22.41 8.53
CA ILE A 47 7.62 -21.01 8.29
C ILE A 47 7.49 -20.75 6.78
N VAL A 48 8.48 -21.16 5.98
CA VAL A 48 8.44 -20.93 4.54
C VAL A 48 7.32 -21.73 3.88
N THR A 49 7.10 -22.99 4.28
CA THR A 49 5.95 -23.78 3.82
C THR A 49 4.62 -23.10 4.15
N HIS A 50 4.48 -22.53 5.34
CA HIS A 50 3.30 -21.75 5.70
C HIS A 50 3.12 -20.53 4.77
N LEU A 51 4.18 -19.77 4.48
CA LEU A 51 4.11 -18.64 3.56
C LEU A 51 3.71 -19.02 2.13
N TYR A 52 4.07 -20.23 1.66
CA TYR A 52 3.57 -20.75 0.38
C TYR A 52 2.08 -21.11 0.44
N LYS A 53 1.63 -21.75 1.52
CA LYS A 53 0.21 -22.08 1.74
C LYS A 53 -0.67 -20.84 1.84
N CYS A 54 -0.20 -19.78 2.49
CA CYS A 54 -0.90 -18.50 2.54
C CYS A 54 -0.86 -17.70 1.23
N GLY A 55 -0.17 -18.19 0.18
CA GLY A 55 -0.05 -17.51 -1.10
C GLY A 55 0.86 -16.25 -1.08
N ILE A 56 1.56 -16.01 0.02
CA ILE A 56 2.54 -14.92 0.18
C ILE A 56 3.74 -15.16 -0.74
N VAL A 57 4.21 -16.40 -0.78
CA VAL A 57 5.22 -16.89 -1.72
C VAL A 57 4.51 -17.77 -2.74
N LYS A 58 4.83 -17.58 -4.03
CA LYS A 58 4.25 -18.37 -5.12
C LYS A 58 5.34 -19.23 -5.77
N ALA A 59 5.02 -20.49 -6.07
CA ALA A 59 5.77 -21.29 -7.03
C ALA A 59 4.90 -21.49 -8.27
N LYS A 60 5.50 -21.41 -9.46
CA LYS A 60 4.76 -21.73 -10.69
C LYS A 60 4.34 -23.20 -10.66
N ASN A 61 3.15 -23.50 -11.18
CA ASN A 61 2.64 -24.86 -11.40
C ASN A 61 2.41 -25.70 -10.14
N HIS A 62 2.39 -25.10 -8.95
CA HIS A 62 2.06 -25.80 -7.71
C HIS A 62 0.93 -25.07 -6.99
N ASP A 63 -0.16 -25.79 -6.72
CA ASP A 63 -1.21 -25.33 -5.82
C ASP A 63 -0.92 -25.88 -4.43
N PHE A 64 -0.41 -25.04 -3.53
CA PHE A 64 -0.04 -25.45 -2.17
C PHE A 64 -1.24 -25.78 -1.28
N ASN A 65 -2.45 -25.39 -1.66
CA ASN A 65 -3.66 -25.64 -0.88
C ASN A 65 -4.15 -27.08 -1.00
N SER A 66 -3.82 -27.77 -2.10
CA SER A 66 -4.18 -29.17 -2.34
C SER A 66 -3.13 -30.17 -1.86
N LEU A 67 -1.98 -29.71 -1.34
CA LEU A 67 -0.87 -30.56 -0.93
C LEU A 67 -0.90 -30.94 0.55
N SER A 68 -0.49 -32.17 0.84
CA SER A 68 -0.16 -32.56 2.22
C SER A 68 1.06 -31.77 2.74
N ASP A 69 1.21 -31.67 4.06
CA ASP A 69 2.35 -30.97 4.67
C ASP A 69 3.70 -31.54 4.24
N LYS A 70 3.80 -32.86 4.07
CA LYS A 70 5.02 -33.54 3.65
C LYS A 70 5.39 -33.18 2.21
N GLU A 71 4.41 -33.22 1.30
CA GLU A 71 4.61 -32.85 -0.11
C GLU A 71 4.98 -31.37 -0.25
N ALA A 72 4.27 -30.49 0.47
CA ALA A 72 4.54 -29.07 0.47
C ALA A 72 5.98 -28.76 0.94
N LYS A 73 6.46 -29.40 2.01
CA LYS A 73 7.84 -29.24 2.50
C LYS A 73 8.89 -29.69 1.46
N ASN A 74 8.67 -30.84 0.81
CA ASN A 74 9.57 -31.33 -0.22
C ASN A 74 9.67 -30.36 -1.40
N ILE A 75 8.53 -29.86 -1.87
CA ILE A 75 8.47 -28.86 -2.95
C ILE A 75 9.19 -27.58 -2.51
N VAL A 76 8.96 -27.08 -1.29
CA VAL A 76 9.65 -25.88 -0.77
C VAL A 76 11.16 -26.01 -0.79
N ILE A 77 11.70 -27.18 -0.38
CA ILE A 77 13.14 -27.45 -0.46
C ILE A 77 13.61 -27.37 -1.91
N GLU A 78 12.90 -28.03 -2.82
CA GLU A 78 13.30 -28.17 -4.22
C GLU A 78 13.26 -26.85 -4.98
N VAL A 79 12.15 -26.09 -4.88
CA VAL A 79 11.97 -24.81 -5.59
C VAL A 79 12.94 -23.72 -5.09
N ASN A 80 13.48 -23.87 -3.88
CA ASN A 80 14.43 -22.92 -3.31
C ASN A 80 15.89 -23.39 -3.36
N LYS A 81 16.20 -24.60 -3.86
CA LYS A 81 17.54 -25.21 -3.82
C LYS A 81 18.66 -24.35 -4.42
N THR A 82 18.34 -23.49 -5.39
CA THR A 82 19.30 -22.62 -6.08
C THR A 82 19.47 -21.24 -5.43
N ARG A 83 18.68 -20.91 -4.39
CA ARG A 83 18.74 -19.61 -3.71
C ARG A 83 20.02 -19.51 -2.88
N ASN A 84 20.94 -18.64 -3.28
CA ASN A 84 22.20 -18.40 -2.56
C ASN A 84 21.98 -17.89 -1.13
N SER A 85 22.95 -18.15 -0.26
CA SER A 85 23.00 -17.61 1.11
C SER A 85 22.99 -16.09 1.09
N ASP A 86 22.15 -15.46 1.91
CA ASP A 86 22.08 -14.00 2.07
C ASP A 86 21.70 -13.63 3.52
N GLY A 87 22.11 -12.45 3.99
CA GLY A 87 21.75 -11.91 5.31
C GLY A 87 22.25 -12.69 6.53
N GLY A 88 23.08 -13.73 6.34
CA GLY A 88 23.48 -14.69 7.36
C GLY A 88 22.65 -15.97 7.36
N PHE A 89 21.66 -16.10 6.46
CA PHE A 89 20.87 -17.31 6.30
C PHE A 89 21.54 -18.28 5.31
N PRO A 90 21.48 -19.61 5.56
CA PRO A 90 22.02 -20.61 4.64
C PRO A 90 21.34 -20.60 3.26
N LYS A 91 22.03 -21.20 2.28
CA LYS A 91 21.49 -21.46 0.93
C LYS A 91 20.17 -22.24 1.03
N GLY A 92 19.21 -21.96 0.16
CA GLY A 92 17.92 -22.64 0.11
C GLY A 92 16.74 -21.83 0.63
N TYR A 93 15.74 -22.52 1.19
CA TYR A 93 14.57 -21.91 1.80
C TYR A 93 14.90 -20.98 3.00
N PRO A 94 15.98 -21.13 3.79
CA PRO A 94 16.33 -20.14 4.81
C PRO A 94 16.58 -18.74 4.20
N SER A 95 17.29 -18.68 3.08
CA SER A 95 17.50 -17.43 2.34
C SER A 95 16.23 -16.92 1.65
N ARG A 96 15.28 -17.81 1.33
CA ARG A 96 13.94 -17.40 0.87
C ARG A 96 13.19 -16.65 1.97
N PHE A 97 13.21 -17.14 3.21
CA PHE A 97 12.64 -16.42 4.35
C PHE A 97 13.27 -15.03 4.50
N TRP A 98 14.61 -14.96 4.50
CA TRP A 98 15.32 -13.68 4.63
C TRP A 98 14.90 -12.65 3.57
N THR A 99 14.65 -13.10 2.33
CA THR A 99 14.16 -12.24 1.25
C THR A 99 12.91 -11.46 1.69
N TYR A 100 11.96 -12.09 2.35
CA TYR A 100 10.71 -11.44 2.76
C TYR A 100 10.85 -10.61 4.06
N MET A 101 11.89 -10.88 4.86
CA MET A 101 12.13 -10.21 6.15
C MET A 101 13.17 -9.08 6.09
N ARG A 102 13.94 -8.98 5.01
CA ARG A 102 15.07 -8.06 4.89
C ARG A 102 14.68 -6.61 5.09
N THR A 103 13.77 -6.10 4.25
CA THR A 103 13.29 -4.71 4.34
C THR A 103 12.60 -4.45 5.68
N LEU A 104 11.83 -5.42 6.19
CA LEU A 104 11.19 -5.33 7.51
C LEU A 104 12.22 -5.22 8.65
N SER A 105 13.33 -5.95 8.56
CA SER A 105 14.42 -5.89 9.54
C SER A 105 15.19 -4.56 9.44
N GLU A 106 15.44 -4.08 8.23
CA GLU A 106 16.09 -2.79 7.95
C GLU A 106 15.25 -1.60 8.47
N LEU A 107 13.92 -1.72 8.46
CA LEU A 107 12.97 -0.74 8.98
C LEU A 107 12.50 -1.03 10.42
N GLY A 108 13.13 -1.96 11.13
CA GLY A 108 12.82 -2.24 12.55
C GLY A 108 11.41 -2.78 12.83
N PHE A 109 10.73 -3.35 11.83
CA PHE A 109 9.46 -4.06 12.03
C PHE A 109 9.66 -5.42 12.70
N VAL A 110 10.75 -6.12 12.37
CA VAL A 110 11.03 -7.47 12.89
C VAL A 110 12.50 -7.63 13.26
N TYR A 111 12.76 -8.59 14.13
CA TYR A 111 14.09 -9.13 14.38
C TYR A 111 14.19 -10.52 13.77
N ALA A 112 14.93 -10.63 12.67
CA ALA A 112 15.12 -11.88 11.95
C ALA A 112 16.61 -12.21 11.80
N VAL A 113 17.13 -13.06 12.69
CA VAL A 113 18.52 -13.52 12.68
C VAL A 113 18.56 -15.05 12.77
N PHE A 114 19.34 -15.68 11.89
CA PHE A 114 19.49 -17.13 11.85
C PHE A 114 20.00 -17.68 13.20
N ASN A 115 19.39 -18.76 13.68
CA ASN A 115 19.61 -19.35 15.01
C ASN A 115 19.24 -18.48 16.22
N GLU A 116 18.52 -17.37 16.02
CA GLU A 116 17.96 -16.58 17.11
C GLU A 116 16.42 -16.59 17.08
N LYS A 117 15.79 -16.13 18.17
CA LYS A 117 14.32 -16.04 18.25
C LYS A 117 13.81 -14.95 17.32
N PHE A 118 12.75 -15.24 16.56
CA PHE A 118 12.04 -14.26 15.76
C PHE A 118 11.18 -13.34 16.63
N GLU A 119 11.24 -12.02 16.42
CA GLU A 119 10.48 -11.05 17.22
C GLU A 119 9.79 -10.01 16.34
N LEU A 120 8.57 -9.60 16.69
CA LEU A 120 7.88 -8.47 16.07
C LEU A 120 8.00 -7.23 16.94
N SER A 121 8.21 -6.07 16.32
CA SER A 121 8.25 -4.80 17.05
C SER A 121 6.84 -4.34 17.45
N PRO A 122 6.72 -3.42 18.44
CA PRO A 122 5.44 -2.83 18.80
C PRO A 122 4.69 -2.20 17.61
N ILE A 123 5.41 -1.60 16.66
CA ILE A 123 4.81 -1.03 15.44
C ILE A 123 4.24 -2.12 14.54
N ALA A 124 4.95 -3.24 14.38
CA ALA A 124 4.44 -4.37 13.59
C ALA A 124 3.17 -4.95 14.22
N ASN A 125 3.13 -5.10 15.54
CA ASN A 125 1.94 -5.56 16.26
C ASN A 125 0.76 -4.57 16.12
N ALA A 126 1.01 -3.27 16.29
CA ALA A 126 -0.02 -2.25 16.10
C ALA A 126 -0.59 -2.27 14.67
N LEU A 127 0.26 -2.47 13.65
CA LEU A 127 -0.17 -2.59 12.26
C LEU A 127 -1.00 -3.87 12.00
N ILE A 128 -0.57 -5.02 12.55
CA ILE A 128 -1.29 -6.30 12.44
C ILE A 128 -2.69 -6.19 13.05
N ASN A 129 -2.79 -5.54 14.21
CA ASN A 129 -4.02 -5.35 14.98
C ASN A 129 -4.93 -4.24 14.41
N ASN A 130 -4.51 -3.57 13.32
CA ASN A 130 -5.19 -2.41 12.74
C ASN A 130 -5.34 -1.22 13.72
N GLU A 131 -4.46 -1.11 14.73
CA GLU A 131 -4.38 0.07 15.61
C GLU A 131 -3.77 1.28 14.89
N ILE A 132 -2.99 1.02 13.85
CA ILE A 132 -2.44 1.99 12.91
C ILE A 132 -2.51 1.40 11.50
N ASP A 133 -2.62 2.27 10.50
CA ASP A 133 -2.50 1.90 9.09
C ASP A 133 -1.04 1.81 8.62
N GLU A 134 -0.87 1.28 7.41
CA GLU A 134 0.41 1.11 6.73
C GLU A 134 1.13 2.44 6.60
N GLN A 135 0.44 3.52 6.21
CA GLN A 135 1.06 4.82 6.04
C GLN A 135 1.71 5.31 7.34
N THR A 136 0.98 5.23 8.45
CA THR A 136 1.45 5.61 9.78
C THR A 136 2.62 4.75 10.22
N ALA A 137 2.54 3.43 10.01
CA ALA A 137 3.58 2.48 10.36
C ALA A 137 4.88 2.77 9.59
N PHE A 138 4.80 2.89 8.25
CA PHE A 138 5.97 3.17 7.42
C PHE A 138 6.54 4.57 7.63
N ALA A 139 5.70 5.60 7.82
CA ALA A 139 6.16 6.95 8.16
C ALA A 139 6.95 6.96 9.46
N ASN A 140 6.46 6.28 10.50
CA ASN A 140 7.16 6.17 11.78
C ASN A 140 8.54 5.53 11.60
N GLN A 141 8.61 4.34 11.00
CA GLN A 141 9.90 3.66 10.80
C GLN A 141 10.85 4.46 9.89
N ALA A 142 10.34 5.09 8.84
CA ALA A 142 11.15 5.91 7.93
C ALA A 142 11.87 7.07 8.64
N THR A 143 11.28 7.64 9.71
CA THR A 143 11.92 8.71 10.49
C THR A 143 13.13 8.22 11.30
N ILE A 144 13.17 6.93 11.64
CA ILE A 144 14.21 6.32 12.48
C ILE A 144 15.30 5.67 11.62
N TYR A 145 14.94 5.17 10.44
CA TYR A 145 15.83 4.47 9.53
C TYR A 145 17.21 5.12 9.39
N ASN A 146 18.26 4.30 9.48
CA ASN A 146 19.61 4.71 9.10
C ASN A 146 20.14 3.75 8.04
N ARG A 147 20.73 4.32 7.00
CA ARG A 147 21.25 3.60 5.85
C ARG A 147 22.40 2.65 6.22
N ARG A 148 23.24 3.03 7.17
CA ARG A 148 24.27 2.18 7.76
C ARG A 148 23.66 1.45 8.94
N SER A 149 23.47 0.16 8.76
CA SER A 149 22.83 -0.73 9.74
C SER A 149 23.49 -2.11 9.67
N PRO A 150 23.30 -2.97 10.68
CA PRO A 150 23.93 -4.30 10.70
C PRO A 150 23.37 -5.25 9.63
N TYR A 151 22.35 -4.83 8.87
CA TYR A 151 21.74 -5.58 7.76
C TYR A 151 22.34 -5.21 6.39
N ARG A 152 23.10 -4.11 6.31
CA ARG A 152 23.70 -3.59 5.07
C ARG A 152 25.18 -3.31 5.25
N ASN A 153 26.02 -3.91 4.41
CA ASN A 153 27.45 -3.60 4.37
C ASN A 153 27.71 -2.40 3.45
N VAL A 154 27.49 -1.19 3.97
CA VAL A 154 27.60 0.10 3.27
C VAL A 154 28.24 1.17 4.14
N SER A 155 28.84 2.18 3.50
CA SER A 155 29.44 3.35 4.18
C SER A 155 28.49 4.55 4.29
N ASN A 156 27.34 4.51 3.63
CA ASN A 156 26.34 5.58 3.66
C ASN A 156 25.70 5.65 5.07
N ASP A 157 26.09 6.61 5.91
CA ASP A 157 25.65 6.71 7.30
C ASP A 157 24.75 7.94 7.54
N TYR A 158 23.51 7.85 7.08
CA TYR A 158 22.49 8.88 7.24
C TYR A 158 21.09 8.29 7.08
N ASN A 159 20.06 9.05 7.48
CA ASN A 159 18.67 8.72 7.17
C ASN A 159 18.31 9.23 5.76
N TYR A 160 18.13 8.31 4.80
CA TYR A 160 17.76 8.66 3.42
C TYR A 160 16.40 9.35 3.32
N PHE A 161 15.41 8.94 4.11
CA PHE A 161 14.08 9.57 4.10
C PHE A 161 14.15 11.03 4.56
N LYS A 162 14.89 11.31 5.64
CA LYS A 162 15.14 12.68 6.11
C LYS A 162 15.84 13.53 5.05
N PHE A 163 16.87 12.96 4.41
CA PHE A 163 17.61 13.62 3.33
C PHE A 163 16.68 13.99 2.15
N ILE A 164 15.94 13.04 1.60
CA ILE A 164 15.10 13.31 0.43
C ILE A 164 13.93 14.23 0.75
N THR A 165 13.32 14.14 1.95
CA THR A 165 12.26 15.08 2.34
C THR A 165 12.77 16.50 2.50
N LYS A 166 13.99 16.69 3.03
CA LYS A 166 14.61 18.01 3.13
C LYS A 166 14.79 18.63 1.74
N ILE A 167 15.33 17.86 0.79
CA ILE A 167 15.42 18.27 -0.62
C ILE A 167 14.05 18.67 -1.16
N LEU A 168 13.05 17.80 -1.03
CA LEU A 168 11.73 18.05 -1.61
C LEU A 168 11.04 19.28 -1.01
N ILE A 169 11.28 19.60 0.27
CA ILE A 169 10.80 20.83 0.91
C ILE A 169 11.48 22.07 0.31
N GLU A 170 12.82 22.05 0.16
CA GLU A 170 13.57 23.15 -0.45
C GLU A 170 13.14 23.38 -1.91
N ARG A 171 12.96 22.30 -2.69
CA ARG A 171 12.45 22.35 -4.06
C ARG A 171 11.02 22.90 -4.14
N TRP A 172 10.16 22.49 -3.20
CA TRP A 172 8.77 22.96 -3.16
C TRP A 172 8.68 24.45 -2.82
N ALA A 173 9.56 24.98 -1.97
CA ALA A 173 9.63 26.41 -1.69
C ALA A 173 9.95 27.26 -2.94
N GLU A 174 10.60 26.67 -3.95
CA GLU A 174 10.82 27.27 -5.27
C GLU A 174 9.68 27.00 -6.28
N GLY A 175 8.57 26.38 -5.86
CA GLY A 175 7.48 25.96 -6.73
C GLY A 175 7.80 24.75 -7.62
N LYS A 176 8.83 23.96 -7.26
CA LYS A 176 9.35 22.87 -8.10
C LYS A 176 9.27 21.51 -7.39
N GLY A 177 9.52 20.46 -8.15
CA GLY A 177 9.79 19.11 -7.64
C GLY A 177 11.16 18.63 -8.11
N ILE A 178 11.35 17.32 -8.08
CA ILE A 178 12.44 16.65 -8.79
C ILE A 178 11.88 15.67 -9.82
N THR A 179 12.57 15.49 -10.94
CA THR A 179 12.20 14.45 -11.91
C THR A 179 12.59 13.06 -11.39
N TYR A 180 12.09 12.00 -12.02
CA TYR A 180 12.50 10.64 -11.68
C TYR A 180 14.00 10.40 -11.87
N GLU A 181 14.62 10.99 -12.88
CA GLU A 181 16.08 10.95 -13.10
C GLU A 181 16.85 11.61 -11.95
N GLN A 182 16.39 12.78 -11.52
CA GLN A 182 16.97 13.48 -10.36
C GLN A 182 16.77 12.68 -9.07
N PHE A 183 15.63 12.01 -8.93
CA PHE A 183 15.40 11.07 -7.83
C PHE A 183 16.38 9.90 -7.87
N ILE A 184 16.66 9.30 -9.04
CA ILE A 184 17.68 8.23 -9.17
C ILE A 184 19.04 8.74 -8.71
N LEU A 185 19.45 9.96 -9.12
CA LEU A 185 20.69 10.57 -8.65
C LEU A 185 20.75 10.65 -7.12
N SER A 186 19.65 11.01 -6.46
CA SER A 186 19.58 11.11 -5.00
C SER A 186 19.94 9.80 -4.28
N LEU A 187 19.68 8.65 -4.92
CA LEU A 187 19.96 7.32 -4.36
C LEU A 187 21.46 7.05 -4.23
N PHE A 188 22.31 7.81 -4.93
CA PHE A 188 23.76 7.68 -4.90
C PHE A 188 24.44 8.64 -3.91
N ASN A 189 23.68 9.49 -3.22
CA ASN A 189 24.22 10.41 -2.23
C ASN A 189 24.99 9.67 -1.11
N LYS A 190 26.17 10.18 -0.75
CA LYS A 190 27.14 9.50 0.12
C LYS A 190 26.91 9.79 1.61
N ASP A 191 26.50 11.01 1.94
CA ASP A 191 26.60 11.60 3.29
C ASP A 191 25.29 12.18 3.84
N GLY A 192 24.23 12.24 3.03
CA GLY A 192 22.96 12.87 3.35
C GLY A 192 22.98 14.40 3.24
N SER A 193 24.00 15.00 2.62
CA SER A 193 24.11 16.45 2.46
C SER A 193 23.16 16.98 1.39
N SER A 194 22.19 17.79 1.81
CA SER A 194 21.24 18.43 0.89
C SER A 194 21.93 19.45 -0.03
N GLU A 195 22.87 20.21 0.51
CA GLU A 195 23.66 21.21 -0.23
C GLU A 195 24.47 20.56 -1.34
N ASN A 196 25.20 19.49 -1.03
CA ASN A 196 26.01 18.76 -2.02
C ASN A 196 25.14 18.24 -3.18
N TYR A 197 23.98 17.67 -2.84
CA TYR A 197 23.05 17.17 -3.86
C TYR A 197 22.44 18.29 -4.71
N LEU A 198 22.04 19.42 -4.13
CA LEU A 198 21.49 20.55 -4.88
C LEU A 198 22.54 21.18 -5.79
N ASN A 199 23.80 21.27 -5.34
CA ASN A 199 24.92 21.69 -6.18
C ASN A 199 25.15 20.72 -7.34
N GLU A 200 25.11 19.41 -7.09
CA GLU A 200 25.25 18.38 -8.12
C GLU A 200 24.11 18.45 -9.15
N LEU A 201 22.88 18.73 -8.71
CA LEU A 201 21.72 18.90 -9.59
C LEU A 201 21.92 19.99 -10.65
N ASN A 202 22.65 21.06 -10.35
CA ASN A 202 22.94 22.11 -11.33
C ASN A 202 23.79 21.60 -12.51
N SER A 203 24.63 20.60 -12.26
CA SER A 203 25.48 19.93 -13.27
C SER A 203 24.79 18.75 -13.95
N PHE A 204 23.73 18.20 -13.34
CA PHE A 204 23.02 17.02 -13.80
C PHE A 204 22.08 17.34 -14.97
N LYS A 205 22.55 17.12 -16.20
CA LYS A 205 21.82 17.43 -17.44
C LYS A 205 21.13 16.23 -18.09
N ALA A 206 21.04 15.08 -17.41
CA ALA A 206 20.41 13.89 -17.94
C ALA A 206 18.91 14.14 -18.23
N LYS A 207 18.45 13.72 -19.42
CA LYS A 207 17.08 13.96 -19.89
C LYS A 207 16.22 12.71 -19.85
N ASP A 208 16.82 11.54 -19.68
CA ASP A 208 16.19 10.24 -19.72
C ASP A 208 17.02 9.26 -18.88
N LEU A 209 16.52 8.03 -18.78
CA LEU A 209 17.17 6.99 -17.98
C LEU A 209 18.52 6.54 -18.55
N GLU A 210 18.73 6.61 -19.87
CA GLU A 210 19.99 6.23 -20.52
C GLU A 210 21.11 7.22 -20.21
N SER A 211 20.83 8.52 -20.41
CA SER A 211 21.74 9.61 -20.04
C SER A 211 21.98 9.66 -18.53
N THR A 212 20.98 9.31 -17.71
CA THR A 212 21.14 9.16 -16.26
C THR A 212 22.12 8.04 -15.93
N TYR A 213 21.94 6.86 -16.52
CA TYR A 213 22.85 5.73 -16.28
C TYR A 213 24.28 6.02 -16.72
N LYS A 214 24.45 6.68 -17.87
CA LYS A 214 25.77 7.12 -18.37
C LYS A 214 26.45 8.05 -17.36
N TYR A 215 25.74 9.08 -16.90
CA TYR A 215 26.26 10.01 -15.89
C TYR A 215 26.68 9.27 -14.62
N LEU A 216 25.84 8.35 -14.12
CA LEU A 216 26.14 7.58 -12.91
C LEU A 216 27.34 6.65 -13.10
N LYS A 217 27.53 6.08 -14.28
CA LYS A 217 28.71 5.25 -14.58
C LYS A 217 30.01 6.04 -14.56
N GLU A 218 29.98 7.25 -15.10
CA GLU A 218 31.14 8.15 -15.15
C GLU A 218 31.49 8.71 -13.76
N ASN A 219 30.49 9.06 -12.94
CA ASN A 219 30.71 9.78 -11.67
C ASN A 219 30.70 8.89 -10.42
N TYR A 220 30.07 7.71 -10.47
CA TYR A 220 29.86 6.81 -9.31
C TYR A 220 30.44 5.40 -9.50
N GLN A 221 31.19 5.15 -10.57
CA GLN A 221 31.89 3.88 -10.84
C GLN A 221 30.97 2.65 -10.73
N ILE A 222 29.72 2.78 -11.19
CA ILE A 222 28.73 1.70 -11.04
C ILE A 222 29.09 0.51 -11.94
N THR A 223 29.06 -0.68 -11.37
CA THR A 223 29.22 -1.97 -12.08
C THR A 223 27.89 -2.71 -12.25
N THR A 224 26.83 -2.19 -11.63
CA THR A 224 25.49 -2.81 -11.62
C THR A 224 24.75 -2.50 -12.92
N LYS A 225 23.97 -3.46 -13.41
CA LYS A 225 23.24 -3.36 -14.69
C LYS A 225 22.23 -2.21 -14.69
N TYR A 226 22.01 -1.63 -15.86
CA TYR A 226 21.04 -0.56 -16.13
C TYR A 226 19.67 -0.77 -15.46
N GLY A 227 19.03 -1.92 -15.70
CA GLY A 227 17.69 -2.19 -15.16
C GLY A 227 17.63 -2.14 -13.64
N THR A 228 18.68 -2.61 -12.97
CA THR A 228 18.75 -2.56 -11.51
C THR A 228 18.96 -1.14 -10.99
N VAL A 229 19.81 -0.37 -11.66
CA VAL A 229 20.18 1.00 -11.25
C VAL A 229 19.07 2.00 -11.52
N CYS A 230 18.43 1.93 -12.69
CA CYS A 230 17.46 2.94 -13.15
C CYS A 230 16.00 2.52 -12.96
N THR A 231 15.73 1.22 -12.79
CA THR A 231 14.36 0.69 -12.74
C THR A 231 14.06 0.00 -11.42
N ASP A 232 14.73 -1.11 -11.09
CA ASP A 232 14.32 -1.97 -9.98
C ASP A 232 14.51 -1.32 -8.60
N TYR A 233 15.72 -0.84 -8.27
CA TYR A 233 15.94 -0.22 -6.96
C TYR A 233 15.19 1.11 -6.79
N PRO A 234 15.22 2.03 -7.77
CA PRO A 234 14.51 3.29 -7.62
C PRO A 234 13.00 3.09 -7.48
N ASP A 235 12.37 2.18 -8.22
CA ASP A 235 10.93 1.90 -8.13
C ASP A 235 10.54 1.45 -6.71
N VAL A 236 11.30 0.54 -6.10
CA VAL A 236 11.01 0.05 -4.73
C VAL A 236 11.21 1.15 -3.70
N VAL A 237 12.29 1.94 -3.81
CA VAL A 237 12.53 3.06 -2.87
C VAL A 237 11.43 4.11 -3.01
N LEU A 238 10.99 4.41 -4.24
CA LEU A 238 9.91 5.34 -4.50
C LEU A 238 8.57 4.86 -3.93
N ARG A 239 8.25 3.56 -4.06
CA ARG A 239 7.02 2.98 -3.48
C ARG A 239 7.04 3.02 -1.95
N ILE A 240 8.17 2.73 -1.32
CA ILE A 240 8.32 2.86 0.15
C ILE A 240 8.22 4.33 0.57
N LEU A 241 8.83 5.25 -0.17
CA LEU A 241 8.69 6.69 0.10
C LEU A 241 7.24 7.16 -0.08
N ARG A 242 6.52 6.62 -1.07
CA ARG A 242 5.10 6.95 -1.30
C ARG A 242 4.19 6.45 -0.20
N ILE A 243 4.33 5.21 0.27
CA ILE A 243 3.45 4.67 1.32
C ILE A 243 3.58 5.44 2.63
N THR A 244 4.73 6.08 2.91
CA THR A 244 4.88 6.96 4.10
C THR A 244 3.96 8.20 4.05
N GLY A 245 3.43 8.54 2.88
CA GLY A 245 2.66 9.76 2.65
C GLY A 245 3.48 11.05 2.65
N PHE A 246 4.82 10.96 2.68
CA PHE A 246 5.71 12.12 2.64
C PHE A 246 5.74 12.83 1.28
N ILE A 247 5.44 12.10 0.21
CA ILE A 247 5.56 12.61 -1.16
C ILE A 247 4.24 12.52 -1.91
N THR A 248 4.16 13.34 -2.96
CA THR A 248 3.14 13.30 -4.01
C THR A 248 3.85 13.09 -5.34
N ILE A 249 3.27 12.26 -6.22
CA ILE A 249 3.84 12.00 -7.56
C ILE A 249 2.86 12.55 -8.61
N LYS A 250 3.38 13.36 -9.53
CA LYS A 250 2.63 13.92 -10.66
C LYS A 250 3.24 13.49 -11.98
N PHE A 251 2.47 13.60 -13.05
CA PHE A 251 2.95 13.38 -14.41
C PHE A 251 2.66 14.61 -15.26
N VAL A 252 3.73 15.27 -15.71
CA VAL A 252 3.67 16.45 -16.60
C VAL A 252 4.68 16.21 -17.72
N GLY A 253 4.35 15.30 -18.64
CA GLY A 253 5.27 14.74 -19.64
C GLY A 253 6.36 13.83 -19.07
N LYS A 254 6.70 13.99 -17.78
CA LYS A 254 7.61 13.15 -16.98
C LYS A 254 7.06 12.97 -15.57
N VAL A 255 7.55 11.95 -14.89
CA VAL A 255 7.28 11.73 -13.46
C VAL A 255 7.99 12.81 -12.66
N ILE A 256 7.21 13.58 -11.89
CA ILE A 256 7.68 14.61 -10.97
C ILE A 256 7.33 14.18 -9.55
N ILE A 257 8.33 14.16 -8.68
CA ILE A 257 8.21 13.83 -7.26
C ILE A 257 8.28 15.14 -6.47
N GLN A 258 7.30 15.37 -5.60
CA GLN A 258 7.19 16.55 -4.75
C GLN A 258 6.92 16.16 -3.30
N ILE A 259 7.18 17.07 -2.37
CA ILE A 259 6.70 16.90 -1.01
C ILE A 259 5.17 16.90 -1.00
N ASN A 260 4.56 16.12 -0.12
CA ASN A 260 3.13 16.19 0.12
C ASN A 260 2.81 17.48 0.89
N GLU A 261 2.45 18.52 0.14
CA GLU A 261 2.21 19.88 0.67
C GLU A 261 1.10 19.92 1.72
N GLU A 262 0.11 19.02 1.65
CA GLU A 262 -0.96 18.96 2.64
C GLU A 262 -0.48 18.51 4.02
N ASN A 263 0.62 17.76 4.04
CA ASN A 263 1.21 17.16 5.24
C ASN A 263 2.58 17.77 5.58
N ILE A 264 3.01 18.86 4.94
CA ILE A 264 4.39 19.38 5.09
C ILE A 264 4.77 19.67 6.55
N GLU A 265 3.86 20.27 7.33
CA GLU A 265 4.10 20.57 8.75
C GLU A 265 4.15 19.30 9.62
N LYS A 266 3.30 18.31 9.31
CA LYS A 266 3.36 16.99 9.94
C LYS A 266 4.69 16.30 9.64
N ILE A 267 5.16 16.37 8.39
CA ILE A 267 6.44 15.78 7.95
C ILE A 267 7.61 16.45 8.67
N LYS A 268 7.64 17.79 8.74
CA LYS A 268 8.67 18.53 9.47
C LYS A 268 8.75 18.10 10.94
N LYS A 269 7.60 18.03 11.63
CA LYS A 269 7.53 17.57 13.03
C LYS A 269 8.01 16.14 13.21
N LEU A 270 7.68 15.25 12.27
CA LEU A 270 8.13 13.85 12.32
C LEU A 270 9.66 13.72 12.27
N PHE A 271 10.35 14.60 11.52
CA PHE A 271 11.81 14.59 11.38
C PHE A 271 12.56 15.56 12.32
N GLU A 272 11.85 16.29 13.17
CA GLU A 272 12.43 17.23 14.15
C GLU A 272 13.39 16.51 15.11
N TYR A 273 13.06 15.28 15.47
CA TYR A 273 13.90 14.44 16.32
C TYR A 273 14.90 13.64 15.49
N ASP A 274 16.17 13.79 15.85
CA ASP A 274 17.25 13.08 15.18
C ASP A 274 17.54 11.76 15.88
N HIS A 275 17.13 10.65 15.25
CA HIS A 275 17.40 9.31 15.74
C HIS A 275 18.80 8.87 15.33
N LYS A 276 19.71 8.75 16.30
CA LYS A 276 21.11 8.35 16.06
C LYS A 276 21.39 6.95 16.62
N PHE A 277 22.25 6.24 15.91
CA PHE A 277 22.83 4.96 16.33
C PHE A 277 24.34 5.10 16.45
N ASN A 278 24.93 4.56 17.51
CA ASN A 278 26.38 4.50 17.70
C ASN A 278 26.99 3.33 16.89
N GLU A 279 28.32 3.22 16.88
CA GLU A 279 29.04 2.20 16.09
C GLU A 279 28.75 0.75 16.54
N GLU A 280 28.53 0.54 17.84
CA GLU A 280 28.19 -0.78 18.39
C GLU A 280 26.78 -1.19 17.94
N GLU A 281 25.80 -0.29 18.09
CA GLU A 281 24.43 -0.48 17.61
C GLU A 281 24.42 -0.71 16.08
N LYS A 282 25.23 0.00 15.30
CA LYS A 282 25.32 -0.19 13.84
C LYS A 282 25.97 -1.50 13.40
N SER A 283 26.71 -2.16 14.28
CA SER A 283 27.42 -3.41 13.97
C SER A 283 26.74 -4.66 14.55
N ASN A 284 25.83 -4.49 15.51
CA ASN A 284 25.12 -5.58 16.17
C ASN A 284 23.61 -5.53 15.90
N LYS A 285 23.07 -6.59 15.28
CA LYS A 285 21.64 -6.69 14.93
C LYS A 285 20.70 -6.57 16.13
N ARG A 286 21.08 -7.13 17.28
CA ARG A 286 20.26 -7.13 18.51
C ARG A 286 20.21 -5.73 19.12
N LEU A 287 21.36 -5.11 19.32
CA LEU A 287 21.44 -3.74 19.86
C LEU A 287 20.73 -2.74 18.96
N TYR A 288 20.93 -2.85 17.64
CA TYR A 288 20.21 -2.04 16.66
C TYR A 288 18.70 -2.16 16.83
N TYR A 289 18.18 -3.40 16.89
CA TYR A 289 16.76 -3.68 16.97
C TYR A 289 16.14 -3.17 18.28
N GLU A 290 16.78 -3.39 19.43
CA GLU A 290 16.29 -2.88 20.72
C GLU A 290 16.26 -1.35 20.73
N LYS A 291 17.30 -0.70 20.21
CA LYS A 291 17.32 0.76 20.08
C LYS A 291 16.20 1.27 19.17
N TYR A 292 16.00 0.59 18.03
CA TYR A 292 14.93 0.91 17.09
C TYR A 292 13.55 0.82 17.75
N LYS A 293 13.27 -0.25 18.52
CA LYS A 293 12.01 -0.43 19.25
C LYS A 293 11.69 0.73 20.20
N ILE A 294 12.71 1.19 20.93
CA ILE A 294 12.58 2.34 21.85
C ILE A 294 12.21 3.59 21.06
N TYR A 295 12.95 3.90 19.99
CA TYR A 295 12.65 5.05 19.14
C TYR A 295 11.25 4.96 18.52
N ALA A 296 10.88 3.82 17.96
CA ALA A 296 9.60 3.59 17.30
C ALA A 296 8.40 3.80 18.24
N SER A 297 8.50 3.31 19.47
CA SER A 297 7.46 3.49 20.49
C SER A 297 7.31 4.98 20.87
N SER A 298 8.44 5.67 21.10
CA SER A 298 8.41 7.11 21.42
C SER A 298 7.89 7.97 20.26
N GLN A 299 8.24 7.61 19.03
CA GLN A 299 7.81 8.29 17.82
C GLN A 299 6.31 8.08 17.57
N LEU A 300 5.76 6.88 17.88
CA LEU A 300 4.34 6.61 17.69
C LEU A 300 3.47 7.49 18.60
N LEU A 301 3.87 7.64 19.86
CA LEU A 301 3.18 8.53 20.80
C LEU A 301 3.13 9.96 20.28
N ARG A 302 4.24 10.45 19.71
CA ARG A 302 4.31 11.78 19.08
C ARG A 302 3.43 11.86 17.85
N THR A 303 3.49 10.88 16.95
CA THR A 303 2.64 10.85 15.74
C THR A 303 1.16 10.94 16.10
N ARG A 304 0.72 10.26 17.16
CA ARG A 304 -0.67 10.34 17.68
C ARG A 304 -1.02 11.73 18.23
N GLN A 305 -0.06 12.45 18.82
CA GLN A 305 -0.26 13.84 19.28
C GLN A 305 -0.28 14.87 18.15
N ILE A 306 0.30 14.54 16.98
CA ILE A 306 0.39 15.44 15.84
C ILE A 306 -0.98 15.60 15.12
N GLU A 307 -2.04 14.88 15.51
CA GLU A 307 -3.37 14.95 14.88
C GLU A 307 -4.49 15.55 15.76
N ILE A 308 -4.81 16.83 15.54
CA ILE A 308 -6.19 17.34 15.43
C ILE A 308 -6.18 18.41 14.35
N GLY A 309 -6.75 18.10 13.18
CA GLY A 309 -6.83 19.06 12.06
C GLY A 309 -6.91 18.42 10.68
N VAL A 310 -7.59 17.28 10.53
CA VAL A 310 -7.98 16.84 9.19
C VAL A 310 -9.20 17.66 8.80
N SER A 311 -8.94 18.78 8.14
CA SER A 311 -9.92 19.35 7.22
C SER A 311 -10.41 18.20 6.33
N ASN A 312 -11.73 17.99 6.30
CA ASN A 312 -12.41 17.28 5.22
C ASN A 312 -12.02 17.98 3.91
N ARG A 313 -10.87 17.62 3.34
CA ARG A 313 -10.35 18.18 2.10
C ARG A 313 -11.05 17.48 0.97
N ASP A 314 -11.99 18.21 0.41
CA ASP A 314 -12.93 17.89 -0.64
C ASP A 314 -12.35 16.95 -1.71
N TYR A 315 -12.57 15.64 -1.53
CA TYR A 315 -12.13 14.63 -2.51
C TYR A 315 -12.76 14.89 -3.88
N SER A 316 -13.95 15.50 -3.94
CA SER A 316 -14.56 15.96 -5.18
C SER A 316 -13.64 16.91 -5.95
N ILE A 317 -12.98 17.86 -5.27
CA ILE A 317 -12.00 18.78 -5.90
C ILE A 317 -10.79 17.99 -6.43
N LYS A 318 -10.26 17.05 -5.64
CA LYS A 318 -9.12 16.22 -6.05
C LYS A 318 -9.45 15.34 -7.26
N LEU A 319 -10.61 14.70 -7.26
CA LEU A 319 -11.10 13.89 -8.38
C LEU A 319 -11.31 14.76 -9.62
N LYS A 320 -11.96 15.93 -9.51
CA LYS A 320 -12.11 16.89 -10.62
C LYS A 320 -10.77 17.31 -11.20
N LYS A 321 -9.78 17.60 -10.35
CA LYS A 321 -8.41 17.95 -10.75
C LYS A 321 -7.70 16.80 -11.47
N LEU A 322 -7.86 15.56 -11.02
CA LEU A 322 -7.31 14.38 -11.69
C LEU A 322 -7.94 14.18 -13.07
N ILE A 323 -9.27 14.26 -13.14
CA ILE A 323 -10.05 14.14 -14.37
C ILE A 323 -9.58 15.18 -15.38
N SER A 324 -9.46 16.44 -14.98
CA SER A 324 -9.03 17.51 -15.87
C SER A 324 -7.55 17.40 -16.28
N THR A 325 -6.66 17.02 -15.36
CA THR A 325 -5.21 16.94 -15.65
C THR A 325 -4.90 15.84 -16.65
N TYR A 326 -5.55 14.69 -16.51
CA TYR A 326 -5.30 13.52 -17.35
C TYR A 326 -6.34 13.33 -18.45
N SER A 327 -7.21 14.31 -18.66
CA SER A 327 -8.28 14.29 -19.65
C SER A 327 -9.12 13.00 -19.58
N LEU A 328 -9.48 12.58 -18.37
CA LEU A 328 -10.17 11.32 -18.13
C LEU A 328 -11.62 11.43 -18.61
N THR A 329 -11.94 10.69 -19.66
CA THR A 329 -13.33 10.52 -20.09
C THR A 329 -13.93 9.27 -19.46
N LYS A 330 -15.24 9.16 -19.55
CA LYS A 330 -15.99 7.99 -19.11
C LYS A 330 -15.54 6.72 -19.83
N GLU A 331 -15.24 6.82 -21.12
CA GLU A 331 -14.71 5.73 -21.94
C GLU A 331 -13.35 5.30 -21.41
N ILE A 332 -12.42 6.24 -21.16
CA ILE A 332 -11.10 5.94 -20.60
C ILE A 332 -11.21 5.24 -19.23
N VAL A 333 -12.10 5.70 -18.35
CA VAL A 333 -12.26 5.10 -17.02
C VAL A 333 -12.90 3.71 -17.10
N THR A 334 -13.88 3.51 -17.98
CA THR A 334 -14.47 2.19 -18.25
C THR A 334 -13.41 1.21 -18.75
N ASP A 335 -12.57 1.68 -19.66
CA ASP A 335 -11.42 0.98 -20.22
C ASP A 335 -10.35 0.58 -19.18
N LEU A 336 -10.24 1.33 -18.08
CA LEU A 336 -9.35 1.02 -16.95
C LEU A 336 -10.01 0.02 -15.99
N LEU A 337 -11.34 0.02 -15.88
CA LEU A 337 -12.11 -0.94 -15.08
C LEU A 337 -12.17 -2.32 -15.73
N ASP A 338 -12.16 -2.40 -17.06
CA ASP A 338 -12.09 -3.68 -17.78
C ASP A 338 -10.70 -4.35 -17.66
N ASP A 339 -9.65 -3.55 -17.42
CA ASP A 339 -8.27 -4.02 -17.31
C ASP A 339 -7.54 -3.34 -16.14
N ILE A 340 -8.03 -3.57 -14.92
CA ILE A 340 -7.56 -2.94 -13.67
C ILE A 340 -6.05 -3.13 -13.44
N GLY A 341 -5.46 -4.19 -13.99
CA GLY A 341 -4.04 -4.49 -13.91
C GLY A 341 -3.16 -3.75 -14.93
N ASN A 342 -3.74 -3.09 -15.94
CA ASN A 342 -3.00 -2.52 -17.05
C ASN A 342 -2.74 -1.02 -16.91
N ASP A 343 -1.60 -0.72 -16.30
CA ASP A 343 -1.17 0.65 -16.03
C ASP A 343 -0.55 1.38 -17.23
N LYS A 344 -0.60 0.79 -18.43
CA LYS A 344 0.05 1.38 -19.62
C LYS A 344 -0.68 2.60 -20.14
N LYS A 345 -2.00 2.70 -19.92
CA LYS A 345 -2.83 3.79 -20.45
C LYS A 345 -2.52 5.12 -19.74
N ILE A 346 -2.30 5.08 -18.43
CA ILE A 346 -1.97 6.25 -17.61
C ILE A 346 -0.73 5.92 -16.77
N PRO A 347 0.48 6.32 -17.22
CA PRO A 347 1.74 5.86 -16.61
C PRO A 347 1.87 6.12 -15.11
N ILE A 348 1.19 7.14 -14.58
CA ILE A 348 1.23 7.48 -13.15
C ILE A 348 0.41 6.50 -12.29
N PHE A 349 -0.61 5.84 -12.85
CA PHE A 349 -1.48 4.93 -12.09
C PHE A 349 -0.79 3.61 -11.69
N LYS A 350 0.37 3.30 -12.28
CA LYS A 350 1.23 2.19 -11.83
C LYS A 350 1.70 2.28 -10.38
N TYR A 351 1.66 3.48 -9.80
CA TYR A 351 2.04 3.70 -8.40
C TYR A 351 0.86 3.54 -7.43
N ILE A 352 -0.36 3.35 -7.93
CA ILE A 352 -1.54 3.06 -7.12
C ILE A 352 -1.52 1.57 -6.75
N PRO A 353 -1.68 1.23 -5.46
CA PRO A 353 -1.81 -0.17 -5.05
C PRO A 353 -2.96 -0.85 -5.79
N GLU A 354 -2.68 -2.02 -6.36
CA GLU A 354 -3.65 -2.80 -7.14
C GLU A 354 -4.99 -3.02 -6.39
N PRO A 355 -5.02 -3.33 -5.08
CA PRO A 355 -6.29 -3.53 -4.36
C PRO A 355 -7.22 -2.31 -4.38
N ILE A 356 -6.67 -1.09 -4.41
CA ILE A 356 -7.43 0.17 -4.28
C ILE A 356 -7.79 0.75 -5.66
N LYS A 357 -7.23 0.21 -6.75
CA LYS A 357 -7.53 0.72 -8.10
C LYS A 357 -9.02 0.65 -8.44
N LEU A 358 -9.71 -0.40 -7.97
CA LEU A 358 -11.14 -0.52 -8.17
C LEU A 358 -11.90 0.63 -7.50
N GLU A 359 -11.66 0.89 -6.21
CA GLU A 359 -12.23 2.01 -5.45
C GLU A 359 -11.98 3.35 -6.17
N PHE A 360 -10.75 3.56 -6.62
CA PHE A 360 -10.35 4.77 -7.32
C PHE A 360 -11.06 4.97 -8.66
N TYR A 361 -11.10 3.95 -9.51
CA TYR A 361 -11.72 4.05 -10.82
C TYR A 361 -13.24 4.17 -10.73
N ILE A 362 -13.87 3.49 -9.76
CA ILE A 362 -15.29 3.68 -9.45
C ILE A 362 -15.55 5.11 -8.97
N SER A 363 -14.68 5.68 -8.12
CA SER A 363 -14.78 7.09 -7.70
C SER A 363 -14.69 8.06 -8.87
N LEU A 364 -13.80 7.82 -9.84
CA LEU A 364 -13.68 8.65 -11.04
C LEU A 364 -14.93 8.61 -11.91
N ILE A 365 -15.49 7.42 -12.19
CA ILE A 365 -16.69 7.32 -13.06
C ILE A 365 -17.94 7.89 -12.38
N LEU A 366 -18.04 7.76 -11.06
CA LEU A 366 -19.07 8.43 -10.26
C LEU A 366 -18.92 9.95 -10.33
N GLN A 367 -17.70 10.47 -10.15
CA GLN A 367 -17.44 11.91 -10.26
C GLN A 367 -17.80 12.46 -11.64
N ILE A 368 -17.46 11.73 -12.72
CA ILE A 368 -17.82 12.11 -14.11
C ILE A 368 -19.33 12.09 -14.32
N SER A 369 -20.04 11.12 -13.74
CA SER A 369 -21.47 10.90 -14.03
C SER A 369 -22.40 11.70 -13.13
N PHE A 370 -22.00 11.91 -11.88
CA PHE A 370 -22.85 12.38 -10.77
C PHE A 370 -22.25 13.55 -9.97
N GLY A 371 -21.02 13.98 -10.25
CA GLY A 371 -20.30 14.99 -9.46
C GLY A 371 -20.90 16.41 -9.44
N ASP A 372 -21.93 16.67 -10.25
CA ASP A 372 -22.71 17.91 -10.23
C ASP A 372 -23.92 17.83 -9.29
N LYS A 373 -24.33 16.62 -8.90
CA LYS A 373 -25.51 16.37 -8.07
C LYS A 373 -25.17 15.84 -6.68
N PHE A 374 -24.02 15.19 -6.56
CA PHE A 374 -23.58 14.52 -5.35
C PHE A 374 -22.14 14.86 -5.03
N ASN A 375 -21.82 14.86 -3.74
CA ASN A 375 -20.45 14.82 -3.26
C ASN A 375 -19.95 13.38 -3.27
N ILE A 376 -18.84 13.13 -3.98
CA ILE A 376 -18.22 11.80 -4.09
C ILE A 376 -17.04 11.74 -3.12
N ILE A 377 -17.16 10.89 -2.11
CA ILE A 377 -16.24 10.79 -0.98
C ILE A 377 -15.66 9.38 -0.94
N PRO A 378 -14.59 9.10 -1.70
CA PRO A 378 -13.79 7.91 -1.45
C PRO A 378 -13.12 7.96 -0.07
N ASN A 379 -13.09 6.82 0.62
CA ASN A 379 -12.49 6.72 1.95
C ASN A 379 -11.04 6.23 1.94
N TYR A 380 -10.48 5.80 0.79
CA TYR A 380 -9.04 5.56 0.66
C TYR A 380 -8.24 6.81 1.01
N LYS A 381 -7.04 6.65 1.58
CA LYS A 381 -6.13 7.78 1.82
C LYS A 381 -5.48 8.20 0.52
N ALA A 382 -5.50 9.49 0.20
CA ALA A 382 -4.87 10.04 -1.00
C ALA A 382 -3.66 10.91 -0.69
N ASP A 383 -2.77 11.08 -1.68
CA ASP A 383 -1.78 12.15 -1.65
C ASP A 383 -2.43 13.54 -1.92
N SER A 384 -1.61 14.60 -1.92
CA SER A 384 -2.12 15.96 -2.17
C SER A 384 -2.69 16.15 -3.58
N PHE A 385 -2.38 15.26 -4.51
CA PHE A 385 -2.90 15.30 -5.88
C PHE A 385 -4.16 14.45 -6.06
N GLY A 386 -4.54 13.64 -5.06
CA GLY A 386 -5.72 12.78 -5.11
C GLY A 386 -5.42 11.33 -5.47
N LEU A 387 -4.16 10.93 -5.66
CA LEU A 387 -3.82 9.55 -5.99
C LEU A 387 -3.87 8.66 -4.72
N PRO A 388 -4.55 7.51 -4.76
CA PRO A 388 -4.67 6.62 -3.60
C PRO A 388 -3.32 6.07 -3.11
N ILE A 389 -3.05 6.16 -1.80
CA ILE A 389 -1.85 5.67 -1.11
C ILE A 389 -2.16 4.35 -0.38
N SER A 390 -3.25 4.31 0.38
CA SER A 390 -3.64 3.17 1.22
C SER A 390 -5.15 3.14 1.43
N GLN A 391 -5.67 2.02 1.90
CA GLN A 391 -7.10 1.78 2.11
C GLN A 391 -7.67 2.66 3.22
N ALA A 392 -8.99 2.73 3.29
CA ALA A 392 -9.69 3.37 4.38
C ALA A 392 -9.34 2.71 5.73
N PRO A 393 -9.31 3.47 6.84
CA PRO A 393 -9.43 2.88 8.17
C PRO A 393 -10.71 2.03 8.26
N GLY A 394 -10.67 0.92 9.00
CA GLY A 394 -11.86 0.06 9.16
C GLY A 394 -13.07 0.81 9.71
N ASN A 395 -14.28 0.28 9.44
CA ASN A 395 -15.59 0.87 9.79
C ASN A 395 -15.97 2.11 8.95
N LYS A 396 -15.59 2.14 7.67
CA LYS A 396 -16.13 3.06 6.67
C LYS A 396 -16.38 2.28 5.39
N ALA A 397 -17.38 2.71 4.62
CA ALA A 397 -17.57 2.19 3.26
C ALA A 397 -16.41 2.62 2.36
N ASP A 398 -16.15 1.89 1.27
CA ASP A 398 -15.10 2.28 0.33
C ASP A 398 -15.35 3.68 -0.27
N ILE A 399 -16.60 3.95 -0.66
CA ILE A 399 -17.01 5.23 -1.26
C ILE A 399 -18.39 5.63 -0.71
N GLU A 400 -18.51 6.89 -0.29
CA GLU A 400 -19.78 7.52 0.08
C GLU A 400 -20.18 8.55 -0.98
N VAL A 401 -21.42 8.48 -1.45
CA VAL A 401 -22.01 9.42 -2.41
C VAL A 401 -23.19 10.09 -1.74
N VAL A 402 -23.06 11.39 -1.48
CA VAL A 402 -23.98 12.09 -0.57
C VAL A 402 -24.46 13.42 -1.13
N ASN A 403 -25.71 13.76 -0.85
CA ASN A 403 -26.24 15.12 -0.91
C ASN A 403 -27.18 15.33 0.30
N ASP A 404 -28.10 16.30 0.26
CA ASP A 404 -29.02 16.53 1.39
C ASP A 404 -30.09 15.44 1.55
N ASP A 405 -30.48 14.77 0.46
CA ASP A 405 -31.59 13.81 0.45
C ASP A 405 -31.14 12.35 0.50
N ILE A 406 -29.95 12.07 -0.02
CA ILE A 406 -29.46 10.72 -0.30
C ILE A 406 -28.13 10.48 0.39
N TYR A 407 -28.03 9.31 1.03
CA TYR A 407 -26.79 8.74 1.55
C TYR A 407 -26.53 7.41 0.87
N TRP A 408 -25.53 7.32 0.00
CA TRP A 408 -25.25 6.13 -0.79
C TRP A 408 -23.86 5.57 -0.48
N ASN A 409 -23.83 4.39 0.12
CA ASN A 409 -22.61 3.62 0.35
C ASN A 409 -22.34 2.68 -0.83
N ILE A 410 -21.09 2.66 -1.28
CA ILE A 410 -20.62 1.78 -2.35
C ILE A 410 -19.43 1.00 -1.80
N GLU A 411 -19.52 -0.31 -1.92
CA GLU A 411 -18.53 -1.26 -1.41
C GLU A 411 -18.06 -2.10 -2.58
N VAL A 412 -16.76 -2.14 -2.82
CA VAL A 412 -16.18 -2.71 -4.03
C VAL A 412 -15.14 -3.76 -3.70
N THR A 413 -15.16 -4.88 -4.41
CA THR A 413 -14.21 -5.96 -4.16
C THR A 413 -13.78 -6.64 -5.44
N LEU A 414 -12.51 -7.04 -5.53
CA LEU A 414 -12.00 -7.90 -6.61
C LEU A 414 -12.09 -9.39 -6.27
N ILE A 415 -12.61 -9.73 -5.08
CA ILE A 415 -12.74 -11.12 -4.62
C ILE A 415 -13.72 -11.86 -5.54
N LYS A 416 -13.30 -13.02 -6.04
CA LYS A 416 -14.14 -13.94 -6.84
C LYS A 416 -14.54 -15.20 -6.07
N ASN A 417 -13.94 -15.45 -4.91
CA ASN A 417 -14.24 -16.63 -4.10
C ASN A 417 -15.47 -16.38 -3.23
N LYS A 418 -16.42 -17.33 -3.26
CA LYS A 418 -17.69 -17.28 -2.53
C LYS A 418 -17.52 -17.04 -1.02
N PHE A 419 -16.71 -17.86 -0.34
CA PHE A 419 -16.52 -17.77 1.10
C PHE A 419 -15.84 -16.47 1.52
N GLN A 420 -14.89 -15.98 0.70
CA GLN A 420 -14.21 -14.72 0.97
C GLN A 420 -15.12 -13.52 0.78
N GLN A 421 -15.98 -13.50 -0.25
CA GLN A 421 -16.98 -12.43 -0.40
C GLN A 421 -17.92 -12.38 0.80
N LEU A 422 -18.48 -13.52 1.21
CA LEU A 422 -19.41 -13.55 2.33
C LEU A 422 -18.76 -13.13 3.65
N ASN A 423 -17.50 -13.51 3.92
CA ASN A 423 -16.86 -13.28 5.21
C ASN A 423 -16.15 -11.92 5.34
N ASN A 424 -15.66 -11.35 4.24
CA ASN A 424 -14.90 -10.10 4.28
C ASN A 424 -15.78 -8.86 4.08
N GLU A 425 -16.94 -8.99 3.42
CA GLU A 425 -17.64 -7.87 2.79
C GLU A 425 -19.10 -7.67 3.28
N THR A 426 -19.48 -8.12 4.48
CA THR A 426 -20.93 -8.21 4.80
C THR A 426 -21.32 -7.67 6.18
N SER A 427 -20.59 -8.01 7.24
CA SER A 427 -21.02 -7.71 8.61
C SER A 427 -20.77 -6.26 9.07
N ASN A 428 -19.70 -5.62 8.58
CA ASN A 428 -19.35 -4.25 8.98
C ASN A 428 -20.20 -3.20 8.25
N ILE A 429 -20.57 -3.49 7.01
CA ILE A 429 -21.23 -2.58 6.07
C ILE A 429 -22.62 -2.16 6.55
N ILE A 430 -23.36 -3.10 7.13
CA ILE A 430 -24.77 -2.92 7.50
C ILE A 430 -24.94 -2.02 8.71
N ARG A 431 -23.98 -2.05 9.64
CA ARG A 431 -24.05 -1.26 10.89
C ARG A 431 -24.07 0.25 10.61
N HIS A 432 -23.50 0.69 9.49
CA HIS A 432 -23.42 2.11 9.12
C HIS A 432 -24.70 2.68 8.50
N LEU A 433 -25.65 1.83 8.13
CA LEU A 433 -26.91 2.26 7.48
C LEU A 433 -28.02 2.62 8.50
N GLU A 434 -27.85 2.29 9.78
CA GLU A 434 -28.91 2.40 10.79
C GLU A 434 -29.16 3.83 11.31
N GLU A 435 -28.23 4.76 11.09
CA GLU A 435 -28.16 6.05 11.78
C GLU A 435 -28.55 7.27 10.93
N LYS A 436 -28.95 7.08 9.67
CA LYS A 436 -29.19 8.20 8.75
C LYS A 436 -30.68 8.55 8.62
N ASN A 437 -30.96 9.85 8.51
CA ASN A 437 -32.31 10.39 8.24
C ASN A 437 -32.63 10.46 6.74
N GLN A 438 -31.62 10.24 5.89
CA GLN A 438 -31.68 10.34 4.45
C GLN A 438 -32.15 9.03 3.81
N GLU A 439 -32.61 9.12 2.55
CA GLU A 439 -32.83 7.94 1.75
C GLU A 439 -31.50 7.21 1.53
N THR A 440 -31.40 5.98 2.02
CA THR A 440 -30.11 5.31 2.16
C THR A 440 -29.96 4.21 1.13
N TYR A 441 -28.81 4.16 0.47
CA TYR A 441 -28.48 3.16 -0.53
C TYR A 441 -27.22 2.41 -0.12
N LEU A 442 -27.18 1.12 -0.44
CA LEU A 442 -25.98 0.30 -0.39
C LEU A 442 -25.85 -0.48 -1.70
N THR A 443 -24.74 -0.29 -2.40
CA THR A 443 -24.40 -1.11 -3.57
C THR A 443 -23.12 -1.88 -3.34
N PHE A 444 -23.21 -3.20 -3.46
CA PHE A 444 -22.05 -4.09 -3.43
C PHE A 444 -21.61 -4.39 -4.86
N VAL A 445 -20.35 -4.13 -5.19
CA VAL A 445 -19.82 -4.20 -6.56
C VAL A 445 -18.65 -5.18 -6.64
N ALA A 446 -18.80 -6.24 -7.45
CA ALA A 446 -17.76 -7.26 -7.60
C ALA A 446 -17.64 -7.78 -9.04
N PRO A 447 -16.56 -8.47 -9.44
CA PRO A 447 -16.48 -9.11 -10.75
C PRO A 447 -17.60 -10.13 -11.00
N ILE A 448 -18.02 -10.83 -9.95
CA ILE A 448 -19.06 -11.86 -9.95
C ILE A 448 -19.81 -11.75 -8.62
N ILE A 449 -21.13 -11.84 -8.64
CA ILE A 449 -21.96 -11.88 -7.43
C ILE A 449 -22.35 -13.33 -7.16
N HIS A 450 -21.96 -13.85 -6.00
CA HIS A 450 -22.36 -15.20 -5.57
C HIS A 450 -23.76 -15.18 -4.95
N GLN A 451 -24.54 -16.24 -5.19
CA GLN A 451 -25.90 -16.39 -4.67
C GLN A 451 -25.98 -16.16 -3.15
N ASP A 452 -25.07 -16.73 -2.36
CA ASP A 452 -25.09 -16.57 -0.89
C ASP A 452 -24.83 -15.12 -0.47
N THR A 453 -23.96 -14.41 -1.18
CA THR A 453 -23.70 -12.98 -0.94
C THR A 453 -24.95 -12.16 -1.28
N GLN A 454 -25.60 -12.47 -2.40
CA GLN A 454 -26.87 -11.84 -2.79
C GLN A 454 -27.95 -12.09 -1.73
N THR A 455 -28.16 -13.36 -1.34
CA THR A 455 -29.14 -13.74 -0.31
C THR A 455 -28.85 -13.06 1.02
N PHE A 456 -27.58 -12.89 1.39
CA PHE A 456 -27.22 -12.12 2.58
C PHE A 456 -27.75 -10.69 2.51
N PHE A 457 -27.49 -9.94 1.42
CA PHE A 457 -27.96 -8.56 1.28
C PHE A 457 -29.49 -8.46 1.21
N GLU A 458 -30.12 -9.36 0.46
CA GLU A 458 -31.58 -9.47 0.35
C GLU A 458 -32.23 -9.66 1.72
N ASN A 459 -31.72 -10.58 2.55
CA ASN A 459 -32.27 -10.84 3.89
C ASN A 459 -32.19 -9.61 4.82
N GLN A 460 -31.25 -8.70 4.58
CA GLN A 460 -31.04 -7.52 5.41
C GLN A 460 -32.08 -6.44 5.13
N LEU A 461 -32.65 -6.42 3.92
CA LEU A 461 -33.78 -5.56 3.58
C LEU A 461 -34.99 -5.83 4.49
N ILE A 462 -35.22 -7.09 4.87
CA ILE A 462 -36.30 -7.45 5.80
C ILE A 462 -36.08 -6.81 7.18
N ASN A 463 -34.85 -6.83 7.69
CA ASN A 463 -34.50 -6.19 8.96
C ASN A 463 -34.73 -4.67 8.91
N PHE A 464 -34.31 -4.00 7.83
CA PHE A 464 -34.55 -2.57 7.64
C PHE A 464 -36.03 -2.22 7.48
N LEU A 465 -36.80 -3.08 6.81
CA LEU A 465 -38.25 -2.94 6.70
C LEU A 465 -38.92 -3.00 8.08
N ILE A 466 -38.55 -3.96 8.92
CA ILE A 466 -39.07 -4.09 10.30
C ILE A 466 -38.75 -2.82 11.11
N LYS A 467 -37.55 -2.26 10.93
CA LYS A 467 -37.11 -1.00 11.55
C LYS A 467 -37.73 0.25 10.91
N LYS A 468 -38.60 0.11 9.89
CA LYS A 468 -39.23 1.20 9.14
C LYS A 468 -38.23 2.18 8.53
N ARG A 469 -37.10 1.69 8.06
CA ARG A 469 -36.05 2.50 7.41
C ARG A 469 -36.17 2.43 5.89
N LYS A 470 -35.95 3.56 5.21
CA LYS A 470 -35.87 3.64 3.74
C LYS A 470 -34.45 3.31 3.28
N VAL A 471 -34.15 2.01 3.24
CA VAL A 471 -32.84 1.48 2.82
C VAL A 471 -33.04 0.65 1.56
N TYR A 472 -32.24 0.94 0.54
CA TYR A 472 -32.22 0.24 -0.74
C TYR A 472 -30.88 -0.45 -0.92
N ILE A 473 -30.89 -1.74 -1.22
CA ILE A 473 -29.67 -2.56 -1.30
C ILE A 473 -29.72 -3.39 -2.57
N ALA A 474 -28.67 -3.31 -3.38
CA ALA A 474 -28.53 -4.17 -4.55
C ALA A 474 -27.06 -4.54 -4.80
N PRO A 475 -26.76 -5.82 -5.06
CA PRO A 475 -25.46 -6.23 -5.56
C PRO A 475 -25.41 -6.09 -7.10
N TYR A 476 -24.27 -5.67 -7.63
CA TYR A 476 -24.03 -5.53 -9.07
C TYR A 476 -22.68 -6.11 -9.46
N THR A 477 -22.60 -6.71 -10.64
CA THR A 477 -21.28 -6.92 -11.24
C THR A 477 -20.64 -5.58 -11.59
N ILE A 478 -19.30 -5.50 -11.65
CA ILE A 478 -18.59 -4.27 -12.07
C ILE A 478 -19.15 -3.76 -13.41
N LYS A 479 -19.41 -4.65 -14.37
CA LYS A 479 -19.92 -4.28 -15.69
C LYS A 479 -21.33 -3.69 -15.64
N GLU A 480 -22.24 -4.32 -14.91
CA GLU A 480 -23.61 -3.81 -14.72
C GLU A 480 -23.61 -2.47 -14.01
N PHE A 481 -22.82 -2.36 -12.92
CA PHE A 481 -22.69 -1.13 -12.15
C PHE A 481 -22.21 0.03 -13.01
N VAL A 482 -21.11 -0.18 -13.75
CA VAL A 482 -20.54 0.82 -14.66
C VAL A 482 -21.54 1.23 -15.73
N TYR A 483 -22.28 0.28 -16.31
CA TYR A 483 -23.33 0.58 -17.28
C TYR A 483 -24.46 1.42 -16.68
N LEU A 484 -24.96 1.08 -15.49
CA LEU A 484 -26.05 1.80 -14.83
C LEU A 484 -25.62 3.20 -14.36
N VAL A 485 -24.42 3.36 -13.81
CA VAL A 485 -23.81 4.66 -13.50
C VAL A 485 -23.69 5.49 -14.78
N SER A 486 -23.26 4.85 -15.85
CA SER A 486 -23.10 5.45 -17.16
C SER A 486 -24.42 5.99 -17.73
N CYS A 487 -25.51 5.26 -17.56
CA CYS A 487 -26.84 5.68 -17.98
C CYS A 487 -27.56 6.57 -16.95
N LYS A 488 -26.89 6.90 -15.82
CA LYS A 488 -27.46 7.64 -14.69
C LYS A 488 -28.73 7.00 -14.09
N ASN A 489 -28.84 5.67 -14.16
CA ASN A 489 -30.03 4.92 -13.75
C ASN A 489 -29.80 4.01 -12.52
N ILE A 490 -28.60 4.06 -11.92
CA ILE A 490 -28.21 3.15 -10.82
C ILE A 490 -29.12 3.24 -9.59
N LEU A 491 -29.50 4.45 -9.17
CA LEU A 491 -30.34 4.64 -7.97
C LEU A 491 -31.76 4.12 -8.18
N GLU A 492 -32.39 4.46 -9.30
CA GLU A 492 -33.74 3.96 -9.62
C GLU A 492 -33.74 2.43 -9.74
N ASN A 493 -32.75 1.87 -10.45
CA ASN A 493 -32.61 0.43 -10.58
C ASN A 493 -32.40 -0.26 -9.21
N THR A 494 -31.68 0.38 -8.28
CA THR A 494 -31.49 -0.14 -6.92
C THR A 494 -32.80 -0.12 -6.12
N LYS A 495 -33.64 0.91 -6.32
CA LYS A 495 -35.00 0.95 -5.73
C LYS A 495 -35.88 -0.15 -6.28
N GLU A 496 -35.92 -0.30 -7.60
CA GLU A 496 -36.72 -1.32 -8.27
C GLU A 496 -36.34 -2.72 -7.79
N TYR A 497 -35.04 -3.03 -7.75
CA TYR A 497 -34.51 -4.30 -7.23
C TYR A 497 -34.97 -4.57 -5.79
N THR A 498 -34.82 -3.58 -4.92
CA THR A 498 -35.22 -3.69 -3.51
C THR A 498 -36.72 -3.94 -3.37
N ASN A 499 -37.53 -3.16 -4.09
CA ASN A 499 -38.99 -3.25 -4.02
C ASN A 499 -39.51 -4.58 -4.57
N ASP A 500 -38.93 -5.08 -5.67
CA ASP A 500 -39.25 -6.41 -6.21
C ASP A 500 -39.04 -7.51 -5.17
N TYR A 501 -37.88 -7.51 -4.50
CA TYR A 501 -37.59 -8.48 -3.46
C TYR A 501 -38.58 -8.39 -2.30
N LEU A 502 -38.84 -7.19 -1.79
CA LEU A 502 -39.78 -6.99 -0.68
C LEU A 502 -41.21 -7.41 -1.04
N ASN A 503 -41.65 -7.17 -2.28
CA ASN A 503 -42.96 -7.64 -2.77
C ASN A 503 -43.01 -9.17 -2.84
N ARG A 504 -41.98 -9.82 -3.40
CA ARG A 504 -41.89 -11.30 -3.41
C ARG A 504 -41.90 -11.89 -2.00
N ALA A 505 -41.18 -11.27 -1.07
CA ALA A 505 -41.15 -11.71 0.33
C ALA A 505 -42.53 -11.56 1.00
N ARG A 506 -43.22 -10.43 0.76
CA ARG A 506 -44.57 -10.20 1.27
C ARG A 506 -45.57 -11.22 0.70
N ASP A 507 -45.53 -11.48 -0.60
CA ASP A 507 -46.41 -12.44 -1.25
C ASP A 507 -46.17 -13.88 -0.76
N ALA A 508 -44.93 -14.23 -0.45
CA ALA A 508 -44.59 -15.52 0.14
C ALA A 508 -45.13 -15.66 1.57
N LEU A 509 -45.08 -14.60 2.37
CA LEU A 509 -45.62 -14.58 3.74
C LEU A 509 -47.15 -14.61 3.77
N LEU A 510 -47.84 -13.99 2.79
CA LEU A 510 -49.31 -14.02 2.70
C LEU A 510 -49.87 -15.39 2.26
N LYS A 511 -49.03 -16.28 1.72
CA LYS A 511 -49.41 -17.63 1.27
C LYS A 511 -49.16 -18.72 2.33
N GLN A 512 -48.51 -18.38 3.44
CA GLN A 512 -48.33 -19.23 4.62
C GLN A 512 -49.45 -18.96 5.62
#